data_AF-A0A959P937-F1
#
_entry.id   AF-A0A959P937-F1
#
_cell.length_a   1.000
_cell.length_b   1.000
_cell.length_c   1.000
_cell.angle_alpha   90.00
_cell.angle_beta   90.00
_cell.angle_gamma   90.00
#
_symmetry.space_group_name_H-M   'P 1'
#
loop_
_entity.id
_entity.type
_entity.pdbx_description
1 polymer ?
#
loop_
_entity_poly.entity_id
_entity_poly.type
_entity_poly.pdbx_seq_one_letter_code
_entity_poly.pdbx_strand_id
1 'polypeptide(L)'
;MSESLDPQLGEYTPDFDPPSKEFVERVTALGRAYFQPEFYGMENVSKDRPAMYVTNHSVLGALDGTLWAAQLYIEKDIFMRSLVDNLHYMMPGWRDLAPKLGFVRGTRENCEAMMQHGEHIMVYPGGGRETCKRKGEKYTLTWKKRTGFARMAIDNGYDI
;
A
#
# COMPACT_ATOMS: atom_id res chain seq x y z
N MET A 1 13.39 -19.67 -21.63
CA MET A 1 13.94 -18.42 -21.05
C MET A 1 12.79 -17.45 -20.96
N SER A 2 12.18 -17.33 -19.78
CA SER A 2 11.13 -16.34 -19.52
C SER A 2 11.82 -14.98 -19.47
N GLU A 3 11.48 -14.08 -20.38
CA GLU A 3 11.82 -12.66 -20.25
C GLU A 3 11.19 -12.17 -18.95
N SER A 4 12.00 -12.01 -17.89
CA SER A 4 11.56 -11.32 -16.69
C SER A 4 11.38 -9.84 -17.07
N LEU A 5 10.17 -9.49 -17.49
CA LEU A 5 9.76 -8.11 -17.71
C LEU A 5 9.90 -7.38 -16.37
N ASP A 6 10.87 -6.47 -16.27
CA ASP A 6 11.01 -5.60 -15.11
C ASP A 6 9.67 -4.86 -14.94
N PRO A 7 8.94 -5.03 -13.83
CA PRO A 7 7.60 -4.47 -13.70
C PRO A 7 7.66 -2.95 -13.85
N GLN A 8 6.86 -2.42 -14.77
CA GLN A 8 6.74 -0.97 -14.97
C GLN A 8 5.63 -0.42 -14.08
N LEU A 9 5.83 0.77 -13.52
CA LEU A 9 4.78 1.44 -12.77
C LEU A 9 3.67 1.75 -13.75
N GLY A 10 2.50 1.14 -13.55
CA GLY A 10 1.38 1.30 -14.47
C GLY A 10 0.47 0.08 -14.52
N GLU A 11 1.07 -1.09 -14.65
CA GLU A 11 0.36 -2.35 -14.85
C GLU A 11 0.45 -3.24 -13.61
N TYR A 12 -0.64 -3.91 -13.28
CA TYR A 12 -0.63 -4.96 -12.28
C TYR A 12 0.15 -6.19 -12.81
N THR A 13 1.05 -6.73 -11.98
CA THR A 13 1.82 -7.94 -12.29
C THR A 13 1.52 -9.04 -11.28
N PRO A 14 0.80 -10.11 -11.64
CA PRO A 14 0.43 -11.16 -10.68
C PRO A 14 1.63 -11.96 -10.16
N ASP A 15 2.66 -12.16 -10.98
CA ASP A 15 3.88 -12.92 -10.62
C ASP A 15 4.90 -12.06 -9.83
N PHE A 16 4.42 -11.14 -8.98
CA PHE A 16 5.27 -10.31 -8.13
C PHE A 16 5.81 -11.13 -6.96
N ASP A 17 7.13 -11.10 -6.77
CA ASP A 17 7.78 -11.70 -5.60
C ASP A 17 8.09 -10.61 -4.56
N PRO A 18 7.51 -10.69 -3.34
CA PRO A 18 7.85 -9.77 -2.26
C PRO A 18 9.35 -9.80 -1.91
N PRO A 19 9.94 -8.66 -1.49
CA PRO A 19 11.28 -8.67 -0.93
C PRO A 19 11.33 -9.55 0.32
N SER A 20 12.48 -10.14 0.62
CA SER A 20 12.62 -10.99 1.80
C SER A 20 12.28 -10.24 3.10
N LYS A 21 11.72 -10.95 4.08
CA LYS A 21 11.42 -10.38 5.41
C LYS A 21 12.65 -9.77 6.08
N GLU A 22 13.81 -10.40 5.93
CA GLU A 22 15.08 -9.88 6.45
C GLU A 22 15.46 -8.53 5.79
N PHE A 23 15.25 -8.39 4.48
CA PHE A 23 15.43 -7.10 3.81
C PHE A 23 14.49 -6.04 4.39
N VAL A 24 13.20 -6.38 4.54
CA VAL A 24 12.17 -5.49 5.10
C VAL A 24 12.50 -5.08 6.54
N GLU A 25 12.95 -6.00 7.38
CA GLU A 25 13.40 -5.73 8.75
C GLU A 25 14.57 -4.74 8.76
N ARG A 26 15.59 -4.97 7.92
CA ARG A 26 16.77 -4.10 7.85
C ARG A 26 16.44 -2.69 7.40
N VAL A 27 15.65 -2.54 6.33
CA VAL A 27 15.31 -1.21 5.80
C VAL A 27 14.38 -0.43 6.72
N THR A 28 13.59 -1.12 7.55
CA THR A 28 12.68 -0.47 8.51
C THR A 28 13.27 -0.30 9.91
N ALA A 29 14.42 -0.92 10.22
CA ALA A 29 15.02 -0.94 11.55
C ALA A 29 15.18 0.45 12.19
N LEU A 30 15.72 1.43 11.44
CA LEU A 30 15.88 2.80 11.94
C LEU A 30 14.54 3.47 12.25
N GLY A 31 13.55 3.29 11.38
CA GLY A 31 12.21 3.83 11.61
C GLY A 31 11.54 3.20 12.84
N ARG A 32 11.66 1.88 13.01
CA ARG A 32 11.15 1.17 14.18
C ARG A 32 11.82 1.64 15.47
N ALA A 33 13.13 1.84 15.46
CA ALA A 33 13.89 2.32 16.62
C ALA A 33 13.54 3.77 16.99
N TYR A 34 13.35 4.64 15.99
CA TYR A 34 13.06 6.05 16.21
C TYR A 34 11.61 6.31 16.61
N PHE A 35 10.64 5.72 15.90
CA PHE A 35 9.22 5.99 16.12
C PHE A 35 8.58 5.07 17.17
N GLN A 36 9.21 3.93 17.47
CA GLN A 36 8.71 2.93 18.43
C GLN A 36 7.21 2.63 18.24
N PRO A 37 6.79 2.20 17.04
CA PRO A 37 5.38 2.04 16.74
C PRO A 37 4.75 0.93 17.58
N GLU A 38 3.53 1.18 18.04
CA GLU A 38 2.69 0.19 18.71
C GLU A 38 1.57 -0.24 17.76
N PHE A 39 1.31 -1.55 17.70
CA PHE A 39 0.33 -2.14 16.80
C PHE A 39 -0.77 -2.82 17.62
N TYR A 40 -2.01 -2.45 17.33
CA TYR A 40 -3.19 -2.95 18.02
C TYR A 40 -4.14 -3.57 16.99
N GLY A 41 -4.89 -4.60 17.38
CA GLY A 41 -5.88 -5.22 16.51
C GLY A 41 -5.31 -6.17 15.45
N MET A 42 -4.05 -6.59 15.59
CA MET A 42 -3.36 -7.50 14.65
C MET A 42 -4.02 -8.89 14.58
N GLU A 43 -4.83 -9.26 15.57
CA GLU A 43 -5.66 -10.46 15.60
C GLU A 43 -6.84 -10.42 14.62
N ASN A 44 -7.25 -9.25 14.16
CA ASN A 44 -8.39 -9.08 13.24
C ASN A 44 -8.03 -9.34 11.77
N VAL A 45 -6.74 -9.44 11.47
CA VAL A 45 -6.21 -9.65 10.12
C VAL A 45 -5.68 -11.07 9.97
N SER A 46 -5.95 -11.67 8.82
CA SER A 46 -5.53 -13.03 8.50
C SER A 46 -4.93 -13.08 7.10
N LYS A 47 -3.86 -13.85 6.95
CA LYS A 47 -3.23 -14.10 5.65
C LYS A 47 -4.20 -14.75 4.67
N ASP A 48 -5.01 -15.67 5.17
CA ASP A 48 -5.92 -16.50 4.36
C ASP A 48 -7.20 -15.75 3.93
N ARG A 49 -7.38 -14.52 4.40
CA ARG A 49 -8.51 -13.66 4.05
C ARG A 49 -8.01 -12.34 3.47
N PRO A 50 -7.81 -12.27 2.14
CA PRO A 50 -7.43 -11.04 1.44
C PRO A 50 -8.38 -9.89 1.76
N ALA A 51 -7.82 -8.71 1.99
CA ALA A 51 -8.57 -7.53 2.38
C ALA A 51 -8.02 -6.25 1.70
N MET A 52 -8.85 -5.21 1.69
CA MET A 52 -8.47 -3.87 1.29
C MET A 52 -8.24 -3.01 2.52
N TYR A 53 -6.98 -2.71 2.81
CA TYR A 53 -6.54 -1.90 3.93
C TYR A 53 -6.67 -0.41 3.58
N VAL A 54 -7.69 0.23 4.15
CA VAL A 54 -8.02 1.63 3.91
C VAL A 54 -7.38 2.50 4.99
N THR A 55 -6.43 3.35 4.61
CA THR A 55 -5.69 4.20 5.57
C THR A 55 -5.55 5.64 5.10
N ASN A 56 -5.09 6.52 5.98
CA ASN A 56 -4.85 7.92 5.69
C ASN A 56 -3.35 8.22 5.55
N HIS A 57 -3.02 9.29 4.82
CA HIS A 57 -1.66 9.82 4.87
C HIS A 57 -1.46 10.73 6.08
N SER A 58 -0.23 10.70 6.59
CA SER A 58 0.38 11.72 7.42
C SER A 58 1.13 12.74 6.53
N VAL A 59 1.91 13.64 7.13
CA VAL A 59 2.64 14.68 6.38
C VAL A 59 3.74 14.03 5.54
N LEU A 60 3.86 14.42 4.26
CA LEU A 60 4.82 13.94 3.26
C LEU A 60 4.62 12.51 2.74
N GLY A 61 3.70 11.70 3.27
CA GLY A 61 3.30 10.42 2.65
C GLY A 61 4.33 9.29 2.73
N ALA A 62 5.57 9.57 3.10
CA ALA A 62 6.71 8.68 2.85
C ALA A 62 6.91 7.58 3.91
N LEU A 63 6.44 7.79 5.14
CA LEU A 63 6.65 6.84 6.25
C LEU A 63 5.36 6.18 6.73
N ASP A 64 4.21 6.71 6.30
CA ASP A 64 2.91 6.45 6.90
C ASP A 64 2.44 5.00 6.66
N GLY A 65 2.81 4.43 5.52
CA GLY A 65 2.51 3.05 5.16
C GLY A 65 3.54 2.04 5.64
N THR A 66 4.80 2.46 5.70
CA THR A 66 5.94 1.55 5.63
C THR A 66 6.07 0.69 6.87
N LEU A 67 5.92 1.26 8.07
CA LEU A 67 6.20 0.54 9.32
C LEU A 67 5.13 -0.49 9.67
N TRP A 68 3.85 -0.17 9.48
CA TRP A 68 2.77 -1.11 9.77
C TRP A 68 2.61 -2.15 8.68
N ALA A 69 2.87 -1.80 7.41
CA ALA A 69 2.96 -2.78 6.34
C ALA A 69 4.10 -3.78 6.57
N ALA A 70 5.27 -3.29 6.97
CA ALA A 70 6.38 -4.16 7.36
C ALA A 70 6.01 -5.06 8.54
N GLN A 71 5.32 -4.54 9.56
CA GLN A 71 4.89 -5.36 10.70
C GLN A 71 3.97 -6.51 10.25
N LEU A 72 2.95 -6.22 9.43
CA LEU A 72 2.05 -7.24 8.91
C LEU A 72 2.79 -8.29 8.08
N TYR A 73 3.74 -7.86 7.26
CA TYR A 73 4.50 -8.80 6.45
C TYR A 73 5.42 -9.70 7.29
N ILE A 74 6.16 -9.11 8.23
CA ILE A 74 7.10 -9.85 9.09
C ILE A 74 6.35 -10.85 9.98
N GLU A 75 5.34 -10.37 10.71
CA GLU A 75 4.67 -11.17 11.76
C GLU A 75 3.57 -12.08 11.22
N LYS A 76 2.80 -11.63 10.22
CA LYS A 76 1.60 -12.32 9.73
C LYS A 76 1.76 -12.87 8.32
N ASP A 77 2.89 -12.61 7.65
CA ASP A 77 3.14 -13.02 6.27
C ASP A 77 2.11 -12.43 5.29
N ILE A 78 1.65 -11.21 5.61
CA ILE A 78 0.73 -10.41 4.79
C ILE A 78 1.52 -9.33 4.08
N PHE A 79 1.79 -9.53 2.79
CA PHE A 79 2.39 -8.48 1.96
C PHE A 79 1.29 -7.70 1.26
N MET A 80 1.13 -6.42 1.60
CA MET A 80 0.13 -5.57 0.97
C MET A 80 0.73 -4.83 -0.22
N ARG A 81 0.04 -4.87 -1.35
CA ARG A 81 0.37 -4.10 -2.54
C ARG A 81 -0.40 -2.79 -2.55
N SER A 82 0.30 -1.70 -2.78
CA SER A 82 -0.26 -0.35 -2.64
C SER A 82 -0.71 0.22 -3.97
N LEU A 83 -1.94 0.73 -4.03
CA LEU A 83 -2.44 1.49 -5.17
C LEU A 83 -1.99 2.96 -5.07
N VAL A 84 -1.26 3.44 -6.08
CA VAL A 84 -0.68 4.79 -6.10
C VAL A 84 -1.28 5.71 -7.13
N ASP A 85 -1.22 7.01 -6.83
CA ASP A 85 -1.65 8.06 -7.74
C ASP A 85 -0.68 8.29 -8.91
N ASN A 86 -1.11 9.08 -9.88
CA ASN A 86 -0.32 9.39 -11.07
C ASN A 86 0.94 10.24 -10.77
N LEU A 87 1.10 10.83 -9.58
CA LEU A 87 2.29 11.62 -9.24
C LEU A 87 3.54 10.73 -9.16
N HIS A 88 3.36 9.47 -8.76
CA HIS A 88 4.45 8.50 -8.62
C HIS A 88 5.17 8.23 -9.97
N TYR A 89 4.48 8.41 -11.09
CA TYR A 89 4.98 8.23 -12.46
C TYR A 89 5.89 9.37 -12.91
N MET A 90 5.69 10.54 -12.30
CA MET A 90 6.41 11.76 -12.66
C MET A 90 7.74 11.89 -11.91
N MET A 91 7.99 11.04 -10.90
CA MET A 91 9.19 11.09 -10.07
C MET A 91 10.32 10.22 -10.67
N PRO A 92 11.43 10.82 -11.15
CA PRO A 92 12.55 10.07 -11.68
C PRO A 92 13.15 9.10 -10.65
N GLY A 93 13.51 7.90 -11.08
CA GLY A 93 14.02 6.83 -10.21
C GLY A 93 12.93 6.12 -9.41
N TRP A 94 12.02 6.87 -8.78
CA TRP A 94 10.90 6.27 -8.02
C TRP A 94 9.94 5.50 -8.93
N ARG A 95 9.65 6.01 -10.13
CA ARG A 95 8.79 5.30 -11.10
C ARG A 95 9.33 3.90 -11.47
N ASP A 96 10.64 3.69 -11.38
CA ASP A 96 11.29 2.43 -11.73
C ASP A 96 11.48 1.53 -10.49
N LEU A 97 11.54 2.12 -9.29
CA LEU A 97 11.68 1.41 -8.02
C LEU A 97 10.33 0.96 -7.44
N ALA A 98 9.29 1.78 -7.55
CA ALA A 98 7.99 1.53 -6.96
C ALA A 98 7.38 0.16 -7.36
N PRO A 99 7.44 -0.30 -8.62
CA PRO A 99 6.90 -1.60 -9.00
C PRO A 99 7.63 -2.77 -8.32
N LYS A 100 8.95 -2.64 -8.13
CA LYS A 100 9.81 -3.62 -7.42
C LYS A 100 9.48 -3.72 -5.94
N LEU A 101 8.84 -2.68 -5.39
CA LEU A 101 8.34 -2.63 -4.03
C LEU A 101 6.86 -3.00 -3.93
N GLY A 102 6.24 -3.45 -5.03
CA GLY A 102 4.85 -3.93 -5.07
C GLY A 102 3.80 -2.82 -5.25
N PHE A 103 4.22 -1.59 -5.59
CA PHE A 103 3.27 -0.50 -5.89
C PHE A 103 2.67 -0.69 -7.28
N VAL A 104 1.36 -0.44 -7.39
CA VAL A 104 0.56 -0.62 -8.61
C VAL A 104 -0.24 0.65 -8.90
N ARG A 105 -0.52 0.97 -10.16
CA ARG A 105 -1.35 2.13 -10.49
C ARG A 105 -2.74 2.00 -9.89
N GLY A 106 -3.21 3.07 -9.25
CA GLY A 106 -4.58 3.21 -8.75
C GLY A 106 -5.62 3.41 -9.84
N THR A 107 -5.77 2.45 -10.76
CA THR A 107 -6.90 2.34 -11.68
C THR A 107 -7.93 1.34 -11.17
N ARG A 108 -9.16 1.38 -11.69
CA ARG A 108 -10.20 0.41 -11.29
C ARG A 108 -9.86 -0.98 -11.79
N GLU A 109 -9.34 -1.04 -13.02
CA GLU A 109 -8.95 -2.25 -13.73
C GLU A 109 -7.84 -3.00 -12.98
N ASN A 110 -6.81 -2.29 -12.53
CA ASN A 110 -5.76 -2.91 -11.70
C ASN A 110 -6.30 -3.36 -10.34
N CYS A 111 -7.16 -2.55 -9.72
CA CYS A 111 -7.76 -2.92 -8.43
C CYS A 111 -8.60 -4.19 -8.55
N GLU A 112 -9.41 -4.32 -9.61
CA GLU A 112 -10.19 -5.52 -9.90
C GLU A 112 -9.29 -6.72 -10.17
N ALA A 113 -8.25 -6.55 -10.99
CA ALA A 113 -7.30 -7.61 -11.28
C ALA A 113 -6.60 -8.12 -10.01
N MET A 114 -6.18 -7.20 -9.12
CA MET A 114 -5.60 -7.55 -7.82
C MET A 114 -6.58 -8.33 -6.94
N MET A 115 -7.85 -7.91 -6.88
CA MET A 115 -8.87 -8.62 -6.10
C MET A 115 -9.16 -10.02 -6.65
N GLN A 116 -9.20 -10.17 -7.98
CA GLN A 116 -9.38 -11.47 -8.64
C GLN A 116 -8.24 -12.44 -8.34
N HIS A 117 -7.03 -11.93 -8.09
CA HIS A 117 -5.86 -12.72 -7.70
C HIS A 117 -5.71 -12.90 -6.19
N GLY A 118 -6.65 -12.41 -5.37
CA GLY A 118 -6.61 -12.59 -3.93
C GLY A 118 -5.51 -11.78 -3.24
N GLU A 119 -5.12 -10.64 -3.80
CA GLU A 119 -4.09 -9.77 -3.23
C GLU A 119 -4.58 -9.05 -1.97
N HIS A 120 -3.67 -8.80 -1.03
CA HIS A 120 -3.91 -7.83 0.05
C HIS A 120 -3.61 -6.43 -0.48
N ILE A 121 -4.59 -5.52 -0.46
CA ILE A 121 -4.52 -4.24 -1.18
C ILE A 121 -4.49 -3.08 -0.20
N MET A 122 -3.53 -2.17 -0.32
CA MET A 122 -3.46 -0.95 0.48
C MET A 122 -3.91 0.27 -0.33
N VAL A 123 -4.78 1.09 0.24
CA VAL A 123 -5.31 2.30 -0.40
C VAL A 123 -5.31 3.51 0.52
N TYR A 124 -5.11 4.69 -0.07
CA TYR A 124 -5.13 5.98 0.62
C TYR A 124 -6.19 6.91 0.00
N PRO A 125 -7.45 6.89 0.47
CA PRO A 125 -8.54 7.65 -0.17
C PRO A 125 -8.28 9.16 -0.21
N GLY A 126 -7.57 9.71 0.76
CA GLY A 126 -7.20 11.12 0.80
C GLY A 126 -6.11 11.54 -0.21
N GLY A 127 -5.35 10.58 -0.75
CA GLY A 127 -4.32 10.78 -1.78
C GLY A 127 -3.37 11.95 -1.49
N GLY A 128 -2.86 12.58 -2.54
CA GLY A 128 -1.90 13.70 -2.43
C GLY A 128 -2.38 14.94 -1.68
N ARG A 129 -3.68 15.09 -1.32
CA ARG A 129 -4.09 16.20 -0.45
C ARG A 129 -3.75 15.94 1.01
N GLU A 130 -3.83 14.68 1.46
CA GLU A 130 -3.48 14.32 2.82
C GLU A 130 -1.97 14.37 3.07
N THR A 131 -1.15 14.18 2.04
CA THR A 131 0.31 14.33 2.14
C THR A 131 0.75 15.80 2.33
N CYS A 132 -0.09 16.75 1.88
CA CYS A 132 0.15 18.21 1.94
C CYS A 132 -0.63 18.91 3.07
N LYS A 133 -0.68 18.33 4.27
CA LYS A 133 -1.37 18.92 5.44
C LYS A 133 -0.74 20.24 5.89
N ARG A 134 -1.57 21.21 6.22
CA ARG A 134 -1.18 22.53 6.77
C ARG A 134 -1.09 22.49 8.29
N LYS A 135 -0.50 23.54 8.88
CA LYS A 135 -0.52 23.75 10.33
C LYS A 135 -1.98 23.72 10.83
N GLY A 136 -2.27 22.85 11.79
CA GLY A 136 -3.63 22.67 12.34
C GLY A 136 -4.44 21.54 11.69
N GLU A 137 -3.99 20.94 10.59
CA GLU A 137 -4.69 19.81 9.91
C GLU A 137 -4.19 18.42 10.38
N LYS A 138 -3.46 18.38 11.50
CA LYS A 138 -2.98 17.12 12.09
C LYS A 138 -4.18 16.27 12.51
N TYR A 139 -4.11 14.97 12.21
CA TYR A 139 -5.15 13.98 12.56
C TYR A 139 -6.54 14.22 11.95
N THR A 140 -6.67 15.11 10.96
CA THR A 140 -7.92 15.33 10.23
C THR A 140 -7.97 14.51 8.95
N LEU A 141 -8.98 13.66 8.77
CA LEU A 141 -9.20 12.94 7.51
C LEU A 141 -9.74 13.87 6.43
N THR A 142 -9.17 13.79 5.22
CA THR A 142 -9.57 14.64 4.07
C THR A 142 -9.98 13.80 2.86
N TRP A 143 -10.94 12.89 3.04
CA TRP A 143 -11.40 12.00 1.98
C TRP A 143 -12.53 12.60 1.13
N LYS A 144 -13.22 13.62 1.65
CA LYS A 144 -14.33 14.32 0.98
C LYS A 144 -15.42 13.34 0.53
N LYS A 145 -15.68 13.24 -0.79
CA LYS A 145 -16.67 12.34 -1.40
C LYS A 145 -16.02 11.12 -2.08
N ARG A 146 -14.76 10.80 -1.76
CA ARG A 146 -14.05 9.68 -2.40
C ARG A 146 -14.44 8.37 -1.74
N THR A 147 -15.43 7.71 -2.31
CA THR A 147 -15.97 6.42 -1.85
C THR A 147 -15.69 5.27 -2.83
N GLY A 148 -14.83 5.50 -3.83
CA GLY A 148 -14.52 4.52 -4.86
C GLY A 148 -13.99 3.20 -4.31
N PHE A 149 -13.14 3.25 -3.28
CA PHE A 149 -12.59 2.06 -2.61
C PHE A 149 -13.70 1.15 -2.04
N ALA A 150 -14.70 1.74 -1.36
CA ALA A 150 -15.82 0.99 -0.80
C ALA A 150 -16.67 0.36 -1.90
N ARG A 151 -16.84 1.07 -3.03
CA ARG A 151 -17.52 0.50 -4.19
C ARG A 151 -16.75 -0.70 -4.76
N MET A 152 -15.43 -0.60 -4.91
CA MET A 152 -14.60 -1.72 -5.39
C MET A 152 -14.71 -2.94 -4.46
N ALA A 153 -14.62 -2.71 -3.15
CA ALA A 153 -14.72 -3.77 -2.15
C ALA A 153 -16.09 -4.49 -2.21
N ILE A 154 -17.20 -3.73 -2.27
CA ILE A 154 -18.54 -4.29 -2.39
C ILE A 154 -18.70 -5.11 -3.69
N ASP A 155 -18.28 -4.55 -4.83
CA ASP A 155 -18.45 -5.19 -6.13
C ASP A 155 -17.65 -6.51 -6.25
N ASN A 156 -16.58 -6.67 -5.47
CA ASN A 156 -15.70 -7.85 -5.49
C ASN A 156 -15.80 -8.73 -4.23
N GLY A 157 -16.68 -8.40 -3.28
CA GLY A 157 -16.83 -9.14 -2.02
C GLY A 157 -15.59 -9.13 -1.12
N TYR A 158 -14.84 -8.03 -1.13
CA TYR A 158 -13.62 -7.84 -0.34
C TYR A 158 -13.91 -7.19 1.02
N ASP A 159 -13.22 -7.65 2.06
CA ASP A 159 -13.25 -7.03 3.39
C ASP A 159 -12.45 -5.71 3.39
N ILE A 160 -12.86 -4.76 4.24
CA ILE A 160 -12.16 -3.48 4.51
C ILE A 160 -11.84 -3.30 5.99
#